data_AF-A0A958Y0U5-F1
#
_entry.id   AF-A0A958Y0U5-F1
#
_cell.length_a   1.000
_cell.length_b   1.000
_cell.length_c   1.000
_cell.angle_alpha   90.00
_cell.angle_beta   90.00
_cell.angle_gamma   90.00
#
_symmetry.space_group_name_H-M   'P 1'
#
loop_
_entity.id
_entity.type
_entity.pdbx_description
1 polymer ?
#
loop_
_entity_poly.entity_id
_entity_poly.type
_entity_poly.pdbx_seq_one_letter_code
_entity_poly.pdbx_strand_id
1 'polypeptide(L)'
;MGEQDFIIWKDGEPDLAPWRKAKLEQELEELDSAEQYVLFVRIPGYYPCYSCFGEEEIFLNLGEIWKYGVTSKQEKGRYPQGLPVYGLEYKIQYEGPTIECYKQEKIKIYYYALLPENLRRARPLKRPPGNKRDN
;
A
#
# COMPACT_ATOMS: atom_id res chain seq x y z
N MET A 1 -7.48 -29.60 -30.32
CA MET A 1 -8.23 -28.52 -29.62
C MET A 1 -8.07 -28.79 -28.14
N GLY A 2 -7.35 -27.92 -27.43
CA GLY A 2 -7.01 -28.14 -26.03
C GLY A 2 -8.25 -28.18 -25.16
N GLU A 3 -8.32 -29.17 -24.27
CA GLU A 3 -9.32 -29.23 -23.20
C GLU A 3 -9.31 -27.91 -22.43
N GLN A 4 -10.51 -27.35 -22.21
CA GLN A 4 -10.69 -26.17 -21.37
C GLN A 4 -10.42 -26.57 -19.92
N ASP A 5 -9.17 -26.45 -19.47
CA ASP A 5 -8.64 -26.81 -18.14
C ASP A 5 -9.31 -26.07 -16.95
N PHE A 6 -10.24 -25.16 -17.23
CA PHE A 6 -10.99 -24.36 -16.28
C PHE A 6 -12.44 -24.84 -16.06
N ILE A 7 -12.94 -25.77 -16.88
CA ILE A 7 -14.27 -26.39 -16.72
C ILE A 7 -14.09 -27.89 -16.46
N ILE A 8 -14.78 -28.41 -15.46
CA ILE A 8 -14.95 -29.85 -15.23
C ILE A 8 -16.42 -30.22 -15.40
N TRP A 9 -16.70 -31.44 -15.85
CA TRP A 9 -18.08 -31.93 -15.98
C TRP A 9 -18.36 -32.93 -14.86
N LYS A 10 -19.44 -32.71 -14.10
CA LYS A 10 -19.91 -33.63 -13.04
C LYS A 10 -21.37 -33.97 -13.32
N ASP A 11 -21.66 -35.25 -13.49
CA ASP A 11 -23.02 -35.75 -13.75
C ASP A 11 -23.75 -35.07 -14.93
N GLY A 12 -22.98 -34.63 -15.94
CA GLY A 12 -23.51 -33.92 -17.11
C GLY A 12 -23.63 -32.40 -16.95
N GLU A 13 -23.36 -31.86 -15.75
CA GLU A 13 -23.38 -30.42 -15.47
C GLU A 13 -21.95 -29.82 -15.49
N PRO A 14 -21.74 -28.66 -16.12
CA PRO A 14 -20.45 -27.99 -16.09
C PRO A 14 -20.21 -27.29 -14.74
N ASP A 15 -19.00 -27.41 -14.22
CA ASP A 15 -18.54 -26.79 -12.98
C ASP A 15 -17.14 -26.17 -13.19
N LEU A 16 -16.76 -25.20 -12.36
CA LEU A 16 -15.41 -24.65 -12.39
C LEU A 16 -14.40 -25.66 -11.85
N ALA A 17 -13.23 -25.71 -12.49
CA ALA A 17 -12.09 -26.46 -11.96
C ALA A 17 -11.73 -25.97 -10.54
N PRO A 18 -11.28 -26.86 -9.62
CA PRO A 18 -11.06 -26.49 -8.23
C PRO A 18 -10.10 -25.30 -8.03
N TRP A 19 -9.04 -25.23 -8.85
CA TRP A 19 -8.08 -24.12 -8.82
C TRP A 19 -8.74 -22.78 -9.20
N ARG A 20 -9.75 -22.80 -10.08
CA ARG A 20 -10.46 -21.60 -10.53
C ARG A 20 -11.44 -21.11 -9.47
N LYS A 21 -12.09 -22.02 -8.74
CA LYS A 21 -12.91 -21.70 -7.56
C LYS A 21 -12.07 -21.11 -6.43
N ALA A 22 -10.95 -21.76 -6.08
CA ALA A 22 -10.04 -21.26 -5.06
C ALA A 22 -9.52 -19.85 -5.40
N LYS A 23 -9.18 -19.61 -6.68
CA LYS A 23 -8.77 -18.27 -7.13
C LYS A 23 -9.91 -17.25 -7.02
N LEU A 24 -11.15 -17.62 -7.35
CA LEU A 24 -12.31 -16.74 -7.18
C LEU A 24 -12.54 -16.40 -5.70
N GLU A 25 -12.52 -17.41 -4.82
CA GLU A 25 -12.69 -17.22 -3.37
C GLU A 25 -11.60 -16.29 -2.81
N GLN A 26 -10.34 -16.52 -3.19
CA GLN A 26 -9.23 -15.63 -2.82
C GLN A 26 -9.45 -14.19 -3.34
N GLU A 27 -9.82 -14.01 -4.61
CA GLU A 27 -10.04 -12.67 -5.18
C GLU A 27 -11.22 -11.95 -4.50
N LEU A 28 -12.25 -12.69 -4.08
CA LEU A 28 -13.37 -12.13 -3.31
C LEU A 28 -12.94 -11.74 -1.89
N GLU A 29 -12.18 -12.59 -1.19
CA GLU A 29 -11.64 -12.28 0.14
C GLU A 29 -10.72 -11.06 0.12
N GLU A 30 -9.88 -10.92 -0.92
CA GLU A 30 -9.01 -9.75 -1.11
C GLU A 30 -9.80 -8.45 -1.31
N LEU A 31 -11.05 -8.49 -1.78
CA LEU A 31 -11.91 -7.29 -1.85
C LEU A 31 -12.34 -6.83 -0.45
N ASP A 32 -12.60 -7.77 0.44
CA ASP A 32 -13.14 -7.50 1.78
C ASP A 32 -12.04 -7.31 2.84
N SER A 33 -10.81 -7.75 2.55
CA SER A 33 -9.68 -7.72 3.48
C SER A 33 -8.45 -7.02 2.88
N ALA A 34 -8.24 -5.78 3.31
CA ALA A 34 -7.02 -5.03 3.04
C ALA A 34 -6.57 -4.23 4.27
N GLU A 35 -5.31 -3.80 4.22
CA GLU A 35 -4.67 -2.92 5.18
C GLU A 35 -4.42 -1.57 4.52
N GLN A 36 -4.81 -0.48 5.17
CA GLN A 36 -4.19 0.82 4.97
C GLN A 36 -3.09 1.00 6.01
N TYR A 37 -1.87 1.27 5.54
CA TYR A 37 -0.67 1.38 6.37
C TYR A 37 0.07 2.69 6.16
N VAL A 38 0.96 2.98 7.11
CA VAL A 38 1.95 4.04 7.04
C VAL A 38 3.36 3.44 7.13
N LEU A 39 4.28 3.99 6.34
CA LEU A 39 5.72 3.87 6.56
C LEU A 39 6.21 5.17 7.19
N PHE A 40 6.74 5.09 8.39
CA PHE A 40 7.30 6.22 9.12
C PHE A 40 8.76 5.94 9.50
N VAL A 41 9.49 7.00 9.78
CA VAL A 41 10.92 6.94 10.04
C VAL A 41 11.17 6.47 11.47
N ARG A 42 11.99 5.43 11.62
CA ARG A 42 12.51 4.90 12.89
C ARG A 42 13.96 5.33 13.17
N ILE A 43 14.70 5.70 12.13
CA ILE A 43 16.08 6.17 12.23
C ILE A 43 16.19 7.50 11.48
N PRO A 44 16.40 8.65 12.16
CA PRO A 44 16.53 9.93 11.46
C PRO A 44 17.64 9.91 10.40
N GLY A 45 17.39 10.51 9.25
CA GLY A 45 18.33 10.49 8.14
C GLY A 45 17.76 11.03 6.84
N TYR A 46 18.54 10.92 5.76
CA TYR A 46 18.10 11.24 4.41
C TYR A 46 17.36 10.05 3.80
N TYR A 47 16.19 10.33 3.24
CA TYR A 47 15.31 9.37 2.58
C TYR A 47 15.02 9.81 1.15
N PRO A 48 14.86 8.88 0.20
CA PRO A 48 14.41 9.22 -1.15
C PRO A 48 13.12 10.03 -1.13
N CYS A 49 13.09 11.11 -1.90
CA CYS A 49 11.96 12.01 -2.00
C CYS A 49 11.45 12.09 -3.43
N TYR A 50 10.33 11.44 -3.70
CA TYR A 50 9.66 11.48 -5.01
C TYR A 50 8.70 12.67 -5.16
N SER A 51 8.55 13.47 -4.10
CA SER A 51 7.63 14.61 -4.05
C SER A 51 8.33 15.95 -3.86
N CYS A 52 9.66 15.94 -3.75
CA CYS A 52 10.47 17.13 -3.56
C CYS A 52 10.70 17.88 -4.89
N PHE A 53 10.95 19.18 -4.78
CA PHE A 53 11.21 20.04 -5.93
C PHE A 53 12.69 20.02 -6.29
N GLY A 54 13.08 19.16 -7.22
CA GLY A 54 14.46 19.10 -7.75
C GLY A 54 15.47 18.36 -6.87
N GLU A 55 15.09 18.01 -5.64
CA GLU A 55 15.89 17.20 -4.72
C GLU A 55 15.51 15.72 -4.83
N GLU A 56 16.49 14.83 -4.80
CA GLU A 56 16.28 13.37 -4.83
C GLU A 56 16.03 12.79 -3.43
N GLU A 57 16.43 13.52 -2.38
CA GLU A 57 16.33 13.08 -0.98
C GLU A 57 15.81 14.20 -0.07
N ILE A 58 15.32 13.81 1.11
CA ILE A 58 14.88 14.72 2.16
C ILE A 58 15.27 14.17 3.53
N PHE A 59 15.74 15.05 4.41
CA PHE A 59 15.98 14.68 5.80
C PHE A 59 14.65 14.53 6.55
N LEU A 60 14.46 13.40 7.21
CA LEU A 60 13.28 13.11 8.02
C LEU A 60 13.69 12.75 9.46
N ASN A 61 12.91 13.26 10.42
CA ASN A 61 13.08 12.94 11.83
C ASN A 61 12.36 11.65 12.23
N LEU A 62 12.71 11.12 13.40
CA LEU A 62 12.00 10.01 14.03
C LEU A 62 10.49 10.30 14.11
N GLY A 63 9.68 9.35 13.65
CA GLY A 63 8.22 9.45 13.61
C GLY A 63 7.66 10.17 12.38
N GLU A 64 8.48 10.85 11.58
CA GLU A 64 7.97 11.55 10.39
C GLU A 64 7.55 10.55 9.31
N ILE A 65 6.48 10.93 8.60
CA ILE A 65 5.83 10.03 7.66
C ILE A 65 6.53 10.09 6.31
N TRP A 66 6.97 8.92 5.84
CA TRP A 66 7.54 8.76 4.52
C TRP A 66 6.49 8.35 3.49
N LYS A 67 5.57 7.43 3.82
CA LYS A 67 4.59 6.94 2.85
C LYS A 67 3.28 6.48 3.50
N TYR A 68 2.16 6.69 2.81
CA TYR A 68 0.93 5.91 3.00
C TYR A 68 0.72 4.91 1.85
N GLY A 69 0.08 3.78 2.15
CA GLY A 69 -0.24 2.76 1.17
C GLY A 69 -1.40 1.87 1.58
N VAL A 70 -1.85 1.06 0.61
CA VAL A 70 -2.85 0.00 0.78
C VAL A 70 -2.29 -1.33 0.30
N THR A 71 -2.64 -2.44 0.96
CA THR A 71 -2.33 -3.79 0.48
C THR A 71 -3.31 -4.84 1.02
N SER A 72 -3.70 -5.82 0.20
CA SER A 72 -4.39 -7.05 0.62
C SER A 72 -3.42 -8.17 1.01
N LYS A 73 -2.10 -7.93 0.92
CA LYS A 73 -1.06 -8.96 1.05
C LYS A 73 -0.27 -8.89 2.35
N GLN A 74 -0.68 -8.00 3.25
CA GLN A 74 0.05 -7.67 4.47
C GLN A 74 1.48 -7.15 4.19
N GLU A 75 2.24 -6.81 5.23
CA GLU A 75 3.61 -6.29 5.07
C GLU A 75 4.51 -7.26 4.28
N LYS A 76 4.55 -8.54 4.69
CA LYS A 76 5.45 -9.54 4.07
C LYS A 76 5.12 -9.80 2.60
N GLY A 77 3.84 -9.77 2.21
CA GLY A 77 3.46 -9.95 0.82
C GLY A 77 3.66 -8.69 -0.02
N ARG A 78 3.55 -7.50 0.58
CA ARG A 78 3.83 -6.22 -0.10
C ARG A 78 5.33 -5.95 -0.27
N TYR A 79 6.11 -6.31 0.75
CA TYR A 79 7.54 -6.05 0.88
C TYR A 79 8.29 -7.36 1.15
N PRO A 80 8.31 -8.30 0.18
CA PRO A 80 8.90 -9.63 0.40
C PRO A 80 10.41 -9.60 0.66
N GLN A 81 11.10 -8.54 0.22
CA GLN A 81 12.53 -8.33 0.44
C GLN A 81 12.83 -7.34 1.57
N GLY A 82 11.83 -7.03 2.40
CA GLY A 82 11.90 -5.97 3.39
C GLY A 82 11.45 -4.61 2.86
N LEU A 83 11.39 -3.64 3.77
CA LEU A 83 10.94 -2.28 3.47
C LEU A 83 11.85 -1.59 2.43
N PRO A 84 11.29 -0.68 1.61
CA PRO A 84 11.99 -0.14 0.45
C PRO A 84 13.19 0.74 0.80
N VAL A 85 13.28 1.23 2.04
CA VAL A 85 14.38 2.06 2.53
C VAL A 85 14.69 1.63 3.96
N TYR A 86 15.98 1.54 4.29
CA TYR A 86 16.44 1.25 5.64
C TYR A 86 15.95 2.32 6.63
N GLY A 87 15.63 1.91 7.86
CA GLY A 87 15.19 2.80 8.91
C GLY A 87 13.71 3.21 8.84
N LEU A 88 12.92 2.62 7.95
CA LEU A 88 11.45 2.72 7.98
C LEU A 88 10.84 1.67 8.91
N GLU A 89 9.62 1.92 9.36
CA GLU A 89 8.77 0.96 10.06
C GLU A 89 7.37 0.95 9.44
N TYR A 90 6.81 -0.25 9.27
CA TYR A 90 5.46 -0.48 8.76
C TYR A 90 4.46 -0.52 9.90
N LYS A 91 3.38 0.26 9.79
CA LYS A 91 2.29 0.21 10.76
C LYS A 91 0.94 0.29 10.09
N ILE A 92 0.11 -0.71 10.37
CA ILE A 92 -1.29 -0.74 9.98
C ILE A 92 -2.04 0.36 10.74
N GLN A 93 -2.85 1.12 10.03
CA GLN A 93 -3.68 2.19 10.59
C GLN A 93 -5.18 1.93 10.39
N TYR A 94 -5.55 1.05 9.46
CA TYR A 94 -6.91 0.59 9.25
C TYR A 94 -6.89 -0.78 8.56
N GLU A 95 -7.80 -1.67 8.95
CA GLU A 95 -8.05 -2.97 8.32
C GLU A 95 -9.53 -3.05 7.94
N GLY A 96 -9.83 -3.55 6.75
CA GLY A 96 -11.20 -3.74 6.29
C GLY A 96 -11.32 -3.76 4.77
N PRO A 97 -12.52 -3.46 4.22
CA PRO A 97 -12.75 -3.52 2.79
C PRO A 97 -11.78 -2.66 2.00
N THR A 98 -11.32 -3.19 0.85
CA THR A 98 -10.32 -2.56 -0.01
C THR A 98 -10.69 -1.11 -0.37
N ILE A 99 -11.96 -0.85 -0.65
CA ILE A 99 -12.44 0.50 -0.99
C ILE A 99 -12.30 1.49 0.16
N GLU A 100 -12.54 1.05 1.41
CA GLU A 100 -12.37 1.91 2.59
C GLU A 100 -10.90 2.17 2.86
N CYS A 101 -10.02 1.16 2.68
CA CYS A 101 -8.58 1.35 2.78
C CYS A 101 -8.07 2.42 1.79
N TYR A 102 -8.55 2.40 0.53
CA TYR A 102 -8.21 3.43 -0.45
C TYR A 102 -8.75 4.82 -0.10
N LYS A 103 -9.97 4.92 0.46
CA LYS A 103 -10.49 6.20 0.97
C LYS A 103 -9.59 6.74 2.08
N GLN A 104 -9.18 5.91 3.03
CA GLN A 104 -8.27 6.28 4.11
C GLN A 104 -6.91 6.74 3.58
N GLU A 105 -6.31 6.02 2.62
CA GLU A 105 -5.05 6.41 1.97
C GLU A 105 -5.18 7.80 1.33
N LYS A 106 -6.23 8.03 0.54
CA LYS A 106 -6.48 9.32 -0.13
C LYS A 106 -6.59 10.46 0.89
N ILE A 107 -7.41 10.28 1.93
CA ILE A 107 -7.56 11.27 3.00
C ILE A 107 -6.17 11.57 3.60
N LYS A 108 -5.42 10.55 4.00
CA LYS A 108 -4.11 10.73 4.65
C LYS A 108 -3.08 11.40 3.74
N ILE A 109 -3.03 11.05 2.45
CA ILE A 109 -2.14 11.68 1.47
C ILE A 109 -2.45 13.18 1.33
N TYR A 110 -3.72 13.56 1.17
CA TYR A 110 -4.10 14.96 1.00
C TYR A 110 -3.90 15.78 2.28
N TYR A 111 -4.24 15.21 3.44
CA TYR A 111 -4.05 15.88 4.73
C TYR A 111 -2.59 15.92 5.19
N TYR A 112 -1.67 15.19 4.55
CA TYR A 112 -0.23 15.27 4.83
C TYR A 112 0.30 16.71 4.78
N ALA A 113 -0.22 17.51 3.85
CA ALA A 113 0.19 18.90 3.68
C ALA A 113 0.06 19.73 4.97
N LEU A 114 -0.87 19.34 5.85
CA LEU A 114 -1.21 20.02 7.10
C LEU A 114 -0.49 19.44 8.33
N LEU A 115 0.33 18.40 8.18
CA LEU A 115 1.01 17.79 9.32
C LEU A 115 2.12 18.71 9.86
N PRO A 116 2.37 18.73 11.19
CA PRO A 116 3.36 19.61 11.80
C PRO A 116 4.78 19.44 11.23
N GLU A 117 5.20 18.23 10.86
CA GLU A 117 6.48 18.00 10.20
C GLU A 117 6.59 18.69 8.83
N ASN A 118 5.49 18.79 8.10
CA ASN A 118 5.47 19.39 6.78
C ASN A 118 5.34 20.90 6.83
N LEU A 119 4.55 21.42 7.77
CA LEU A 119 4.39 22.86 8.00
C LEU A 119 5.67 23.54 8.50
N ARG A 120 6.56 22.80 9.16
CA ARG A 120 7.88 23.31 9.59
C ARG A 120 8.91 23.41 8.46
N ARG A 121 8.63 22.86 7.27
CA ARG A 121 9.57 22.88 6.14
C ARG A 121 9.57 24.25 5.46
N ALA A 122 10.74 24.69 5.02
CA ALA A 122 10.86 25.91 4.20
C ALA A 122 10.05 25.81 2.89
N ARG A 123 9.93 24.60 2.34
CA ARG A 123 9.06 24.28 1.20
C ARG A 123 8.19 23.06 1.55
N PRO A 124 6.94 23.27 1.98
CA PRO A 124 6.02 22.18 2.28
C PRO A 124 5.79 21.27 1.06
N LEU A 125 5.69 19.96 1.31
CA LEU A 125 5.38 18.98 0.27
C LEU A 125 3.87 18.79 0.16
N LYS A 126 3.37 18.57 -1.06
CA LYS A 126 1.95 18.29 -1.31
C LYS A 126 1.49 16.90 -0.83
N ARG A 127 2.42 15.98 -0.60
CA ARG A 127 2.20 14.57 -0.19
C ARG A 127 3.47 14.03 0.49
N PRO A 128 3.41 12.86 1.15
CA PRO A 128 4.60 12.27 1.76
C PRO A 128 5.74 12.02 0.75
N PRO A 129 7.02 12.10 1.16
CA PRO A 129 8.18 11.94 0.29
C PRO A 129 8.18 10.65 -0.55
N GLY A 130 7.76 9.53 0.04
CA GLY A 130 7.70 8.20 -0.58
C GLY A 130 6.46 7.94 -1.45
N ASN A 131 5.50 8.87 -1.53
CA ASN A 131 4.36 8.77 -2.44
C ASN A 131 4.65 9.48 -3.77
N LYS A 132 4.82 8.73 -4.87
CA LYS A 132 5.07 9.28 -6.22
C LYS A 132 3.85 10.02 -6.82
N ARG A 133 2.64 9.61 -6.43
CA ARG A 133 1.35 10.06 -6.97
C ARG A 133 0.35 10.24 -5.83
N ASP A 134 -0.72 11.01 -6.07
CA ASP A 134 -1.90 10.98 -5.22
C ASP A 134 -2.66 9.74 -5.68
N ASN A 135 -2.37 8.60 -5.05
CA ASN A 135 -3.00 7.32 -5.38
C ASN A 135 -4.51 7.42 -5.27
#